data_AF-A0ABD1AYP0-F1
#
_entry.id   AF-A0ABD1AYP0-F1
#
_cell.length_a   1.000
_cell.length_b   1.000
_cell.length_c   1.000
_cell.angle_alpha   90.00
_cell.angle_beta   90.00
_cell.angle_gamma   90.00
#
_symmetry.space_group_name_H-M   'P 1'
#
loop_
_entity.id
_entity.type
_entity.pdbx_description
1 polymer ?
#
loop_
_entity_poly.entity_id
_entity_poly.type
_entity_poly.pdbx_seq_one_letter_code
_entity_poly.pdbx_strand_id
1 'polypeptide(L)'
;MRENLSHPYYFGCLLLFLSSLGLHVAMGIWIQQYNQTIKRVEYINDKRFHNSGCKSNYILVHYQTPRLILCLWEKLQNENQSICCE
;
A
#
# COMPACT_ATOMS: atom_id res chain seq x y z
N MET A 1 31.07 7.60 6.41
CA MET A 1 31.46 7.09 5.09
C MET A 1 30.27 7.24 4.16
N ARG A 2 30.42 8.00 3.08
CA ARG A 2 29.40 8.12 2.03
C ARG A 2 29.82 7.14 0.94
N GLU A 3 29.25 5.94 0.94
CA GLU A 3 29.59 4.93 -0.07
C GLU A 3 29.14 5.43 -1.45
N ASN A 4 30.09 5.51 -2.39
CA ASN A 4 29.85 5.94 -3.76
C ASN A 4 29.05 4.84 -4.50
N LEU A 5 27.74 5.03 -4.58
CA LEU A 5 26.76 4.19 -5.30
C LEU A 5 26.89 4.25 -6.85
N SER A 6 28.04 4.67 -7.38
CA SER A 6 28.24 4.98 -8.81
C SER A 6 28.85 3.84 -9.64
N HIS A 7 29.15 2.67 -9.05
CA HIS A 7 29.63 1.53 -9.83
C HIS A 7 28.47 0.80 -10.53
N PRO A 8 28.54 0.52 -11.85
CA PRO A 8 27.45 -0.09 -12.62
C PRO A 8 26.99 -1.46 -12.10
N TYR A 9 27.90 -2.20 -11.46
CA TYR A 9 27.58 -3.48 -10.80
C TYR A 9 26.64 -3.33 -9.60
N TYR A 10 26.78 -2.27 -8.79
CA TYR A 10 25.86 -2.01 -7.68
C TYR A 10 24.50 -1.55 -8.17
N PHE A 11 24.46 -0.78 -9.27
CA PHE A 11 23.19 -0.37 -9.88
C PHE A 11 22.42 -1.58 -10.45
N GLY A 12 23.12 -2.48 -11.16
CA GLY A 12 22.55 -3.73 -11.66
C GLY A 12 22.10 -4.68 -10.55
N CYS A 13 22.89 -4.81 -9.48
CA CYS A 13 22.55 -5.65 -8.34
C CYS A 13 21.33 -5.08 -7.58
N LEU A 14 21.28 -3.77 -7.35
CA LEU A 14 20.14 -3.08 -6.72
C LEU A 14 18.85 -3.24 -7.53
N LEU A 15 18.92 -3.12 -8.85
CA LEU A 15 17.78 -3.38 -9.75
C LEU A 15 17.28 -4.82 -9.67
N LEU A 16 18.19 -5.81 -9.65
CA LEU A 16 17.84 -7.22 -9.49
C LEU A 16 17.21 -7.51 -8.11
N PHE A 17 17.75 -6.92 -7.05
CA PHE A 17 17.18 -7.01 -5.71
C PHE A 17 15.76 -6.42 -5.66
N LEU A 18 15.55 -5.23 -6.21
CA LEU A 18 14.22 -4.61 -6.25
C LEU A 18 13.22 -5.42 -7.08
N SER A 19 13.66 -6.03 -8.18
CA SER A 19 12.79 -6.89 -9.01
C SER A 19 12.42 -8.22 -8.33
N SER A 20 13.19 -8.64 -7.33
CA SER A 20 12.95 -9.86 -6.54
C SER A 20 12.13 -9.60 -5.27
N LEU A 21 11.98 -8.33 -4.88
CA LEU A 21 11.14 -7.91 -3.76
C LEU A 21 9.69 -7.75 -4.25
N GLY A 22 8.73 -8.28 -3.50
CA GLY A 22 7.31 -8.06 -3.81
C GLY A 22 6.97 -6.56 -3.84
N LEU A 23 5.98 -6.18 -4.65
CA LEU A 23 5.63 -4.77 -4.92
C LEU A 23 5.48 -3.91 -3.65
N HIS A 24 4.91 -4.46 -2.58
CA HIS A 24 4.77 -3.75 -1.30
C HIS A 24 6.12 -3.46 -0.62
N VAL A 25 7.06 -4.40 -0.69
CA VAL A 25 8.39 -4.25 -0.08
C VAL A 25 9.24 -3.27 -0.89
N ALA A 26 9.21 -3.40 -2.23
CA ALA A 26 9.88 -2.47 -3.13
C ALA A 26 9.38 -1.02 -2.93
N MET A 27 8.05 -0.84 -2.82
CA MET A 27 7.44 0.46 -2.54
C MET A 27 7.90 1.04 -1.19
N GLY A 28 7.97 0.22 -0.13
CA GLY A 28 8.43 0.68 1.18
C GLY A 28 9.88 1.19 1.17
N ILE A 29 10.77 0.50 0.47
CA ILE A 29 12.18 0.94 0.31
C ILE A 29 12.25 2.25 -0.48
N TRP A 30 11.47 2.37 -1.57
CA TRP A 30 11.45 3.59 -2.36
C TRP A 30 10.93 4.79 -1.56
N ILE A 31 9.86 4.63 -0.78
CA ILE A 31 9.33 5.70 0.10
C ILE A 31 10.41 6.15 1.09
N GLN A 32 11.15 5.20 1.69
CA GLN A 32 12.23 5.52 2.61
C GLN A 32 13.33 6.35 1.94
N GLN A 33 13.77 5.95 0.74
CA GLN A 33 14.77 6.70 -0.02
C GLN A 33 14.26 8.08 -0.44
N TYR A 34 13.02 8.18 -0.92
CA TYR A 34 12.39 9.43 -1.33
C TYR A 34 12.31 10.44 -0.17
N ASN A 35 11.92 9.97 1.03
CA ASN A 35 11.83 10.78 2.24
C ASN A 35 13.18 11.41 2.63
N GLN A 36 14.28 10.69 2.38
CA GLN A 36 15.63 11.12 2.72
C GLN A 36 16.29 12.00 1.64
N THR A 37 15.91 11.83 0.37
CA THR A 37 16.66 12.39 -0.78
C THR A 37 15.93 13.51 -1.50
N ILE A 38 14.59 13.44 -1.61
CA ILE A 38 13.82 14.35 -2.45
C ILE A 38 12.94 15.27 -1.60
N LYS A 39 12.04 14.71 -0.79
CA LYS A 39 11.08 15.50 0.00
C LYS A 39 10.59 14.72 1.20
N ARG A 40 10.42 15.43 2.33
CA ARG A 40 9.86 14.86 3.56
C ARG A 40 8.47 14.28 3.31
N VAL A 41 8.33 12.99 3.60
CA VAL A 41 7.07 12.24 3.51
C VAL A 41 6.34 12.37 4.85
N GLU A 42 5.05 12.69 4.79
CA GLU A 42 4.15 12.65 5.93
C GLU A 42 3.43 11.31 5.95
N TYR A 43 3.51 10.60 7.09
CA TYR A 43 2.80 9.35 7.28
C TYR A 43 1.50 9.63 8.03
N ILE A 44 0.38 9.48 7.32
CA ILE A 44 -0.96 9.63 7.90
C ILE A 44 -1.49 8.24 8.22
N ASN A 45 -1.73 7.99 9.51
CA ASN A 45 -2.42 6.78 9.94
C ASN A 45 -3.93 7.06 10.01
N ASP A 46 -4.66 6.60 9.01
CA ASP A 46 -6.11 6.76 8.95
C ASP A 46 -6.82 5.44 9.30
N LYS A 47 -7.67 5.49 10.33
CA LYS A 47 -8.40 4.33 10.87
C LYS A 47 -9.38 3.71 9.85
N ARG A 48 -9.66 4.39 8.74
CA ARG A 48 -10.46 3.88 7.62
C ARG A 48 -9.70 2.86 6.75
N PHE A 49 -8.38 2.73 6.93
CA PHE A 49 -7.57 1.68 6.33
C PHE A 49 -7.33 0.59 7.37
N HIS A 50 -8.04 -0.54 7.22
CA HIS A 50 -7.94 -1.66 8.14
C HIS A 50 -7.47 -2.90 7.37
N ASN A 51 -6.46 -3.59 7.88
CA ASN A 51 -5.85 -4.75 7.22
C ASN A 51 -6.59 -6.07 7.51
N SER A 52 -7.58 -6.06 8.40
CA SER A 52 -8.30 -7.24 8.86
C SER A 52 -9.80 -6.98 8.99
N GLY A 53 -10.63 -7.74 8.28
CA GLY A 53 -12.08 -7.67 8.42
C GLY A 53 -12.73 -6.45 7.76
N CYS A 54 -14.03 -6.31 7.97
CA CYS A 54 -14.83 -5.20 7.46
C CYS A 54 -15.27 -4.32 8.64
N LYS A 55 -15.09 -2.99 8.55
CA LYS A 55 -15.57 -2.05 9.57
C LYS A 55 -16.18 -0.82 8.92
N SER A 56 -17.47 -0.55 9.15
CA SER A 56 -18.24 0.50 8.47
C SER A 56 -17.52 1.88 8.40
N ASN A 57 -17.70 2.62 7.30
CA ASN A 57 -16.99 3.87 6.94
C ASN A 57 -15.51 3.70 6.51
N TYR A 58 -15.15 2.54 6.00
CA TYR A 58 -13.80 2.25 5.52
C TYR A 58 -13.57 2.70 4.07
N ILE A 59 -12.29 2.88 3.71
CA ILE A 59 -11.81 3.17 2.34
C ILE A 59 -11.20 1.93 1.69
N LEU A 60 -10.64 1.01 2.48
CA LEU A 60 -9.95 -0.18 2.00
C LEU A 60 -10.61 -1.46 2.55
N VAL A 61 -10.93 -2.38 1.64
CA VAL A 61 -11.36 -3.75 1.96
C VAL A 61 -10.17 -4.68 1.82
N HIS A 62 -9.80 -5.41 2.88
CA HIS A 62 -8.85 -6.52 2.75
C HIS A 62 -9.54 -7.86 2.99
N TYR A 63 -9.31 -8.83 2.10
CA TYR A 63 -9.84 -10.20 2.10
C TYR A 63 -11.36 -10.33 2.32
N GLN A 64 -12.16 -9.84 1.37
CA GLN A 64 -13.60 -10.18 1.33
C GLN A 64 -13.87 -11.18 0.22
N THR A 65 -14.77 -12.13 0.48
CA THR A 65 -15.21 -13.08 -0.56
C THR A 65 -15.92 -12.31 -1.67
N PRO A 66 -15.96 -12.83 -2.92
CA PRO A 66 -16.62 -12.14 -4.03
C PRO A 66 -18.06 -11.71 -3.73
N ARG A 67 -18.79 -12.50 -2.92
CA ARG A 67 -20.17 -12.18 -2.49
C ARG A 67 -20.23 -10.93 -1.60
N LEU A 68 -19.30 -10.80 -0.67
CA LEU A 68 -19.25 -9.66 0.26
C LEU A 68 -18.86 -8.36 -0.46
N ILE A 69 -18.01 -8.45 -1.49
CA ILE A 69 -17.70 -7.29 -2.35
C ILE A 69 -18.93 -6.84 -3.15
N LEU A 70 -19.70 -7.77 -3.71
CA LEU A 70 -20.93 -7.43 -4.45
C LEU A 70 -21.98 -6.78 -3.55
N CYS A 71 -22.21 -7.33 -2.36
CA CYS A 71 -23.13 -6.74 -1.38
C CYS A 71 -22.69 -5.33 -0.96
N LEU A 72 -21.38 -5.14 -0.71
CA LEU A 72 -20.85 -3.82 -0.37
C LEU A 72 -21.08 -2.82 -1.51
N TRP A 73 -20.82 -3.23 -2.76
CA TRP A 73 -21.03 -2.38 -3.93
C TRP A 73 -22.49 -1.95 -4.05
N GLU A 74 -23.43 -2.87 -3.83
CA GLU A 74 -24.86 -2.56 -3.84
C GLU A 74 -25.25 -1.56 -2.75
N LYS A 75 -24.77 -1.74 -1.51
CA LYS A 75 -25.02 -0.79 -0.40
C LYS A 75 -24.41 0.59 -0.67
N LEU A 76 -23.22 0.65 -1.27
CA LEU A 76 -22.62 1.92 -1.68
C LEU A 76 -23.48 2.65 -2.71
N GLN A 77 -24.03 1.93 -3.70
CA GLN A 77 -24.86 2.52 -4.73
C GLN A 77 -26.22 3.00 -4.20
N ASN A 78 -26.83 2.24 -3.28
CA ASN A 78 -28.19 2.51 -2.79
C ASN A 78 -28.22 3.46 -1.58
N GLU A 79 -27.29 3.29 -0.64
CA GLU A 79 -27.29 3.95 0.67
C GLU A 79 -26.19 5.02 0.79
N ASN A 80 -25.27 5.08 -0.19
CA ASN A 80 -24.11 5.96 -0.20
C ASN A 80 -23.21 5.80 1.05
N GLN A 81 -23.22 4.60 1.64
CA GLN A 81 -22.51 4.25 2.87
C GLN A 81 -21.74 2.94 2.70
N SER A 82 -20.50 2.90 3.21
CA SER A 82 -19.72 1.66 3.29
C SER A 82 -20.09 0.89 4.56
N ILE A 83 -21.25 0.23 4.53
CA ILE A 83 -21.70 -0.66 5.60
C ILE A 83 -21.24 -2.09 5.29
N CYS A 84 -20.75 -2.78 6.31
CA CYS A 84 -20.32 -4.16 6.17
C CYS A 84 -21.46 -5.12 5.85
N CYS A 85 -21.12 -6.16 5.11
CA CYS A 85 -21.99 -7.28 4.83
C CYS A 85 -21.52 -8.47 5.69
N GLU A 86 -22.48 -9.24 6.22
CA GLU A 86 -22.23 -10.47 6.97
C GLU A 86 -22.15 -11.68 6.02
#